data_AF-A0A932YAD2-F1
#
_entry.id   AF-A0A932YAD2-F1
#
_cell.length_a   1.000
_cell.length_b   1.000
_cell.length_c   1.000
_cell.angle_alpha   90.00
_cell.angle_beta   90.00
_cell.angle_gamma   90.00
#
_symmetry.space_group_name_H-M   'P 1'
#
loop_
_entity.id
_entity.type
_entity.pdbx_description
1 polymer ?
#
loop_
_entity_poly.entity_id
_entity_poly.type
_entity_poly.pdbx_seq_one_letter_code
_entity_poly.pdbx_strand_id
1 'polypeptide(L)'
;REGARIADPLKKADVFPPMVIQMISVGEETGSLDGMLSKIADFYDQEVDTAVKGLTSMIEPIVIVVMGVVIGTIVICMFLPMFELGSLASKS
;
A
#
# COMPACT_ATOMS: atom_id res chain seq x y z
N ARG A 1 -33.60 -27.36 -17.84
CA ARG A 1 -32.32 -27.33 -17.10
C ARG A 1 -32.30 -26.00 -16.39
N GLU A 2 -32.73 -25.95 -15.14
CA GLU A 2 -32.54 -24.76 -14.31
C GLU A 2 -31.02 -24.56 -14.21
N GLY A 3 -30.53 -23.43 -14.72
CA GLY A 3 -29.10 -23.13 -14.73
C GLY A 3 -28.60 -23.00 -13.29
N ALA A 4 -27.48 -23.65 -12.98
CA ALA A 4 -26.82 -23.42 -11.70
C ALA A 4 -26.48 -21.93 -11.56
N ARG A 5 -26.65 -21.37 -10.36
CA ARG A 5 -26.27 -19.98 -10.06
C ARG A 5 -24.77 -19.82 -10.32
N ILE A 6 -24.36 -18.72 -10.95
CA ILE A 6 -22.96 -18.39 -11.24
C ILE A 6 -22.19 -18.17 -9.92
N ALA A 7 -22.85 -17.74 -8.86
CA ALA A 7 -22.25 -17.59 -7.53
C ALA A 7 -21.72 -18.91 -6.95
N ASP A 8 -22.33 -20.06 -7.24
CA ASP A 8 -21.98 -21.37 -6.66
C ASP A 8 -20.60 -21.90 -7.09
N PRO A 9 -20.23 -21.92 -8.39
CA PRO A 9 -18.89 -22.28 -8.83
C PRO A 9 -17.85 -21.22 -8.44
N LEU A 10 -18.20 -19.93 -8.42
CA LEU A 10 -17.30 -18.86 -7.98
C LEU A 10 -16.96 -18.97 -6.49
N LYS A 11 -17.90 -19.41 -5.66
CA LYS A 11 -17.67 -19.70 -4.24
C LYS A 11 -16.67 -20.85 -4.00
N LYS A 12 -16.54 -21.76 -4.96
CA LYS A 12 -15.55 -22.86 -4.90
C LYS A 12 -14.16 -22.41 -5.37
N ALA A 13 -14.08 -21.28 -6.08
CA ALA A 13 -12.82 -20.67 -6.45
C ALA A 13 -12.35 -19.76 -5.31
N ASP A 14 -11.31 -20.19 -4.60
CA ASP A 14 -10.75 -19.54 -3.40
C ASP A 14 -10.05 -18.18 -3.68
N VAL A 15 -10.23 -17.66 -4.90
CA VAL A 15 -9.67 -16.39 -5.39
C VAL A 15 -10.66 -15.25 -5.18
N PHE A 16 -11.96 -15.54 -5.03
CA PHE A 16 -13.01 -14.52 -4.91
C PHE A 16 -13.35 -14.25 -3.44
N PRO A 17 -13.20 -13.01 -2.96
CA PRO A 17 -13.59 -12.65 -1.61
C PRO A 17 -15.09 -12.90 -1.36
N PRO A 18 -15.51 -13.15 -0.10
CA PRO A 18 -16.91 -13.37 0.25
C PRO A 18 -17.85 -12.24 -0.21
N MET A 19 -17.36 -11.00 -0.20
CA MET A 19 -18.10 -9.81 -0.64
C MET A 19 -18.48 -9.89 -2.13
N VAL A 20 -17.55 -10.30 -3.00
CA VAL A 20 -17.77 -10.44 -4.45
C VAL A 20 -18.82 -11.52 -4.73
N ILE A 21 -18.72 -12.66 -4.05
CA ILE A 21 -19.68 -13.77 -4.17
C ILE A 21 -21.08 -13.32 -3.75
N GLN A 22 -21.20 -12.54 -2.67
CA GLN A 22 -22.48 -12.00 -2.19
C GLN A 22 -23.08 -11.01 -3.18
N MET A 23 -22.29 -10.09 -3.73
CA MET A 23 -22.77 -9.12 -4.72
C MET A 23 -23.25 -9.80 -6.00
N ILE A 24 -22.55 -10.83 -6.46
CA ILE A 24 -22.97 -11.64 -7.61
C ILE A 24 -24.28 -12.38 -7.30
N SER A 25 -24.41 -13.00 -6.13
CA SER A 25 -25.65 -13.66 -5.71
C SER A 25 -26.85 -12.71 -5.66
N VAL A 26 -26.66 -11.49 -5.13
CA VAL A 26 -27.70 -10.45 -5.13
C VAL A 26 -28.03 -9.98 -6.54
N GLY A 27 -27.03 -9.82 -7.40
CA GLY A 27 -27.20 -9.46 -8.81
C GLY A 27 -27.98 -10.50 -9.60
N GLU A 28 -27.74 -11.79 -9.35
CA GLU A 28 -28.50 -12.89 -9.95
C GLU A 28 -29.96 -12.92 -9.46
N GLU A 29 -30.19 -12.74 -8.16
CA GLU A 29 -31.54 -12.75 -7.58
C GLU A 29 -32.40 -11.55 -8.00
N THR A 30 -31.77 -10.40 -8.23
CA THR A 30 -32.45 -9.15 -8.64
C THR A 30 -32.45 -8.90 -10.14
N GLY A 31 -31.80 -9.76 -10.92
CA GLY A 31 -31.59 -9.57 -12.36
C GLY A 31 -30.68 -8.37 -12.71
N SER A 32 -29.89 -7.89 -11.75
CA SER A 32 -29.02 -6.71 -11.87
C SER A 32 -27.53 -7.06 -11.88
N LEU A 33 -27.17 -8.26 -12.35
CA LEU A 33 -25.81 -8.78 -12.35
C LEU A 33 -24.79 -7.83 -13.00
N ASP A 34 -25.12 -7.24 -14.14
CA ASP A 34 -24.25 -6.27 -14.85
C ASP A 34 -23.89 -5.06 -13.98
N GLY A 35 -24.89 -4.51 -13.27
CA GLY A 35 -24.70 -3.41 -12.34
C GLY A 35 -23.88 -3.82 -11.10
N MET A 36 -24.03 -5.05 -10.62
CA MET A 36 -23.23 -5.56 -9.51
C MET A 36 -21.77 -5.80 -9.91
N LEU A 37 -21.52 -6.34 -11.11
CA LEU A 37 -20.17 -6.53 -11.64
C LEU A 37 -19.45 -5.20 -11.86
N SER A 38 -20.16 -4.18 -12.36
CA SER A 38 -19.60 -2.83 -12.49
C SER A 38 -19.19 -2.25 -11.14
N LYS A 39 -20.03 -2.39 -10.10
CA LYS A 39 -19.67 -1.95 -8.75
C LYS A 39 -18.48 -2.71 -8.15
N ILE A 40 -18.35 -4.00 -8.44
CA ILE A 40 -17.19 -4.78 -8.02
C ILE A 40 -15.92 -4.22 -8.68
N ALA A 41 -15.96 -3.94 -9.98
CA ALA A 41 -14.83 -3.34 -10.70
C ALA A 41 -14.44 -1.98 -10.09
N ASP A 42 -15.42 -1.08 -9.87
CA ASP A 42 -15.19 0.22 -9.24
C ASP A 42 -14.55 0.08 -7.85
N PHE A 43 -14.96 -0.93 -7.06
CA PHE A 43 -14.40 -1.19 -5.74
C PHE A 43 -12.92 -1.62 -5.82
N TYR A 44 -12.58 -2.54 -6.73
CA TYR A 44 -11.21 -2.98 -6.93
C TYR A 44 -10.31 -1.85 -7.43
N ASP A 45 -10.79 -1.01 -8.35
CA ASP A 45 -10.05 0.16 -8.82
C ASP A 45 -9.77 1.12 -7.65
N GLN A 46 -10.77 1.37 -6.78
CA GLN A 46 -10.59 2.18 -5.57
C GLN A 46 -9.60 1.56 -4.57
N GLU A 47 -9.62 0.24 -4.40
CA GLU A 47 -8.71 -0.48 -3.51
C GLU A 47 -7.27 -0.37 -4.02
N VAL A 48 -7.04 -0.54 -5.32
CA VAL A 48 -5.73 -0.35 -5.96
C VAL A 48 -5.28 1.10 -5.82
N ASP A 49 -6.12 2.08 -6.13
CA ASP A 49 -5.80 3.51 -5.97
C ASP A 49 -5.42 3.85 -4.54
N THR A 50 -6.14 3.30 -3.56
CA THR A 50 -5.87 3.51 -2.13
C THR A 50 -4.54 2.88 -1.74
N ALA A 51 -4.27 1.65 -2.20
CA ALA A 51 -2.99 0.98 -1.95
C ALA A 51 -1.82 1.75 -2.56
N VAL A 52 -1.94 2.22 -3.80
CA VAL A 52 -0.91 3.02 -4.49
C VAL A 52 -0.67 4.35 -3.78
N LYS A 53 -1.74 5.04 -3.35
CA LYS A 53 -1.62 6.28 -2.55
C LYS A 53 -0.94 6.02 -1.21
N GLY A 54 -1.31 4.94 -0.53
CA GLY A 54 -0.69 4.54 0.73
C GLY A 54 0.81 4.26 0.58
N LEU A 55 1.18 3.49 -0.44
CA LEU A 55 2.58 3.22 -0.79
C LEU A 55 3.34 4.51 -1.08
N THR A 56 2.77 5.39 -1.91
CA THR A 56 3.38 6.67 -2.27
C THR A 56 3.58 7.57 -1.05
N SER A 57 2.59 7.64 -0.16
CA SER A 57 2.65 8.42 1.08
C SER A 57 3.75 7.94 2.03
N MET A 58 4.05 6.65 2.04
CA MET A 58 5.16 6.10 2.86
C MET A 58 6.55 6.36 2.27
N ILE A 59 6.66 6.60 0.95
CA ILE A 59 7.97 6.88 0.32
C ILE A 59 8.56 8.20 0.83
N GLU A 60 7.74 9.24 0.98
CA GLU A 60 8.18 10.56 1.44
C GLU A 60 8.91 10.53 2.80
N PRO A 61 8.34 9.97 3.90
CA PRO A 61 9.03 9.92 5.19
C PRO A 61 10.29 9.04 5.15
N ILE A 62 10.30 7.96 4.34
CA ILE A 62 11.49 7.10 4.18
C ILE A 62 12.64 7.91 3.59
N VAL A 63 12.39 8.71 2.55
CA VAL A 63 13.41 9.56 1.92
C VAL A 63 13.97 10.57 2.92
N ILE A 64 13.12 11.20 3.73
CA ILE A 64 13.54 12.17 4.75
C ILE A 64 14.43 11.50 5.81
N VAL A 65 14.06 10.32 6.30
CA VAL A 65 14.86 9.57 7.29
C VAL A 65 16.23 9.21 6.71
N VAL A 66 16.29 8.72 5.47
CA VAL A 66 17.55 8.38 4.80
C VAL A 66 18.42 9.63 4.63
N MET A 67 17.86 10.75 4.18
CA MET A 67 18.59 12.02 4.08
C MET A 67 19.11 12.49 5.44
N GLY A 68 18.31 12.38 6.50
CA GLY A 68 18.70 12.72 7.87
C GLY A 68 19.91 11.90 8.34
N VAL A 69 19.93 10.60 8.08
CA VAL A 69 21.08 9.73 8.40
C VAL A 69 22.32 10.13 7.62
N VAL A 70 22.19 10.37 6.31
CA VAL A 70 23.33 10.77 5.45
C VAL A 70 23.92 12.10 5.91
N ILE A 71 23.09 13.11 6.09
CA ILE A 71 23.52 14.45 6.52
C ILE A 71 24.10 14.38 7.95
N GLY A 72 23.45 13.67 8.86
CA GLY A 72 23.93 13.49 10.23
C GLY A 72 25.32 12.85 10.28
N THR A 73 25.55 11.83 9.45
CA THR A 73 26.86 11.17 9.34
C THR A 73 27.93 12.13 8.83
N ILE A 74 27.63 12.93 7.79
CA ILE A 74 28.56 13.94 7.25
C ILE A 74 28.96 14.95 8.34
N VAL A 75 27.98 15.47 9.08
CA VAL A 75 28.23 16.41 10.18
C VAL A 75 29.16 15.79 11.22
N ILE A 76 28.86 14.57 11.69
CA ILE A 76 29.71 13.89 12.67
C ILE A 76 31.16 13.75 12.16
N CYS A 77 31.34 13.31 10.91
CA CYS A 77 32.65 13.17 10.29
C CYS A 77 33.41 14.49 10.16
N MET A 78 32.72 15.63 10.01
CA MET A 78 33.36 16.94 9.94
C MET A 78 33.72 17.51 11.32
N PHE A 79 32.86 17.32 12.33
CA PHE A 79 33.04 17.93 13.65
C PHE A 79 34.04 17.16 14.54
N LEU A 80 34.09 15.83 14.45
CA LEU A 80 35.08 15.01 15.20
C LEU A 80 36.54 15.47 15.01
N PRO A 81 37.08 15.58 13.78
CA PRO A 81 38.46 16.00 13.58
C PRO A 81 38.70 17.45 14.03
N MET A 82 37.69 18.32 13.93
CA MET A 82 37.79 19.70 14.43
C MET A 82 37.96 19.72 15.96
N PHE A 83 37.22 18.89 16.69
CA PHE A 83 37.37 18.74 18.14
C PHE A 83 38.74 18.19 18.55
N GLU A 84 39.23 17.18 17.84
CA GLU A 84 40.56 16.62 18.10
C GLU A 84 41.67 17.67 17.87
N LEU A 85 41.61 18.42 16.77
CA LEU A 85 42.54 19.52 16.49
C LEU A 85 42.49 20.61 17.55
N GLY A 86 41.29 20.99 18.01
CA GLY A 86 41.11 21.96 19.10
C GLY A 86 41.70 21.47 20.42
N SER A 87 41.56 20.18 20.73
CA SER A 87 42.12 19.57 21.95
C SER A 87 43.65 19.52 21.93
N LEU A 88 44.25 19.28 20.75
CA LEU A 88 45.71 19.28 20.57
C LEU A 88 46.28 20.70 20.72
N ALA A 89 45.61 21.70 20.13
CA ALA A 89 46.01 23.11 20.25
C ALA A 89 45.89 23.64 21.70
N SER A 90 44.93 23.12 22.48
CA SER A 90 44.79 23.47 23.90
C SER A 90 45.87 22.84 24.81
N LYS A 91 46.59 21.82 24.34
CA LYS A 91 47.55 21.04 25.14
C LYS A 91 49.02 21.46 24.92
N SER A 92 49.28 22.44 24.05
CA SER A 92 50.58 23.10 23.86
C SER A 92 50.62 24.46 24.55
#